data_AF-A0A9Q5ZE84-F1
#
_entry.id   AF-A0A9Q5ZE84-F1
#
_cell.length_a   1.000
_cell.length_b   1.000
_cell.length_c   1.000
_cell.angle_alpha   90.00
_cell.angle_beta   90.00
_cell.angle_gamma   90.00
#
_symmetry.space_group_name_H-M   'P 1'
#
loop_
_entity.id
_entity.type
_entity.pdbx_description
1 polymer ?
#
loop_
_entity_poly.entity_id
_entity_poly.type
_entity_poly.pdbx_seq_one_letter_code
_entity_poly.pdbx_strand_id
1 'polypeptide(L)'
;MRSTISSALSFAMTLGMVVNTPIYAQTLTSQSTPLDHLKAAPRPVFKKGNTLLPLTQAHCGLSRDTYIELANYWGYGLPIQSADLAQVAKANPGRYQLVAEVGEVYRFYDNYDGRYSYLPKLPPNTWLRDKNGKIILNGGRPIVSPAAPNEAFQIIGDYYGKLIGQLERTAGQPMKVINNQGESGLWLLLDNDPEVLFGQDPQVKADFNNSGLNDWFAYISRNKARQEGVLKQKLFSNLQSTPGYFWYQEQYGTERGRWAGWPWYMFKYENFLDSNRKPIVSNYTAPEMYFNFHNSGWTGVEYNTGVPWDALTQALNNISGAIGLGQKYTYPWISMGWEGYAGQPISSPDTFMGMMKAYYTAGAVGSVGGYFVCSGPLWEALNYNKPIGATTPTLIRQLTIQGHAHALFSHLEEYLRKGDLLPGPKLHPYQSWTNILPAMEFPAEGQTQQLQGRWGPVTVPTARVLARKIVGEDRWLVTAWANVGNDRDVKVKIDNKLGTLTLRARRAGSVYVVKLVNGLPQLTLIDSDAMNPTKFLSP
;
A
#
# COMPACT_ATOMS: atom_id res chain seq x y z
N MET A 1 35.15 69.53 -31.50
CA MET A 1 35.28 69.56 -30.03
C MET A 1 34.10 68.81 -29.43
N ARG A 2 34.39 67.77 -28.62
CA ARG A 2 33.64 67.21 -27.47
C ARG A 2 32.14 66.89 -27.70
N SER A 3 31.77 65.62 -27.95
CA SER A 3 31.60 64.48 -27.01
C SER A 3 30.28 64.54 -26.21
N THR A 4 29.33 63.61 -26.48
CA THR A 4 28.96 62.45 -25.61
C THR A 4 27.92 62.79 -24.52
N ILE A 5 26.91 61.99 -24.13
CA ILE A 5 26.61 60.55 -24.18
C ILE A 5 25.07 60.39 -24.05
N SER A 6 24.46 59.47 -24.80
CA SER A 6 23.15 58.86 -24.50
C SER A 6 23.38 57.62 -23.64
N SER A 7 22.74 57.54 -22.49
CA SER A 7 22.75 56.36 -21.60
C SER A 7 21.65 55.38 -22.00
N ALA A 8 22.07 54.23 -22.56
CA ALA A 8 21.25 53.04 -22.70
C ALA A 8 21.18 52.30 -21.36
N LEU A 9 19.97 51.96 -20.90
CA LEU A 9 19.75 51.04 -19.78
C LEU A 9 19.67 49.61 -20.32
N SER A 10 20.70 48.80 -20.06
CA SER A 10 20.71 47.37 -20.33
C SER A 10 19.87 46.62 -19.30
N PHE A 11 18.81 45.95 -19.77
CA PHE A 11 18.10 44.91 -19.01
C PHE A 11 18.90 43.60 -19.10
N ALA A 12 19.60 43.24 -18.02
CA ALA A 12 20.27 41.94 -17.92
C ALA A 12 19.26 40.87 -17.49
N MET A 13 18.77 40.08 -18.45
CA MET A 13 18.11 38.80 -18.19
C MET A 13 19.14 37.83 -17.58
N THR A 14 19.03 37.57 -16.28
CA THR A 14 19.80 36.49 -15.65
C THR A 14 19.08 35.17 -15.96
N LEU A 15 19.51 34.52 -17.04
CA LEU A 15 19.15 33.14 -17.34
C LEU A 15 19.81 32.26 -16.27
N GLY A 16 19.05 31.85 -15.26
CA GLY A 16 19.50 30.86 -14.29
C GLY A 16 19.67 29.50 -14.97
N MET A 17 20.85 29.25 -15.53
CA MET A 17 21.25 27.89 -15.90
C MET A 17 21.26 27.05 -14.62
N VAL A 18 20.32 26.12 -14.51
CA VAL A 18 20.49 24.97 -13.63
C VAL A 18 21.67 24.19 -14.21
N VAL A 19 22.84 24.44 -13.64
CA VAL A 19 24.03 23.64 -13.93
C VAL A 19 23.71 22.25 -13.40
N ASN A 20 23.32 21.34 -14.30
CA ASN A 20 23.44 19.91 -14.08
C ASN A 20 24.93 19.62 -13.95
N THR A 21 25.48 19.79 -12.76
CA THR A 21 26.74 19.16 -12.42
C THR A 21 26.53 17.67 -12.68
N PRO A 22 27.33 17.02 -13.54
CA PRO A 22 27.29 15.58 -13.63
C PRO A 22 27.68 15.06 -12.25
N ILE A 23 26.70 14.63 -11.48
CA ILE A 23 26.94 13.85 -10.27
C ILE A 23 27.62 12.59 -10.80
N TYR A 24 28.94 12.50 -10.65
CA TYR A 24 29.65 11.25 -10.84
C TYR A 24 28.89 10.21 -10.01
N ALA A 25 28.29 9.22 -10.68
CA ALA A 25 27.57 8.16 -10.00
C ALA A 25 28.52 7.58 -8.95
N GLN A 26 28.15 7.69 -7.68
CA GLN A 26 29.00 7.28 -6.58
C GLN A 26 29.32 5.80 -6.75
N THR A 27 30.59 5.46 -6.96
CA THR A 27 31.01 4.08 -7.12
C THR A 27 30.78 3.35 -5.79
N LEU A 28 29.94 2.31 -5.82
CA LEU A 28 29.66 1.48 -4.66
C LEU A 28 30.84 0.55 -4.37
N THR A 29 31.22 0.45 -3.11
CA THR A 29 32.41 -0.30 -2.65
C THR A 29 32.09 -1.16 -1.43
N SER A 30 33.08 -1.89 -0.90
CA SER A 30 32.93 -2.63 0.37
C SER A 30 32.58 -1.73 1.56
N GLN A 31 32.82 -0.42 1.47
CA GLN A 31 32.54 0.56 2.53
C GLN A 31 31.21 1.30 2.33
N SER A 32 30.48 1.02 1.25
CA SER A 32 29.21 1.71 0.98
C SER A 32 28.16 1.38 2.03
N THR A 33 27.46 2.43 2.46
CA THR A 33 26.35 2.39 3.42
C THR A 33 25.01 2.36 2.68
N PRO A 34 23.89 2.00 3.34
CA PRO A 34 22.56 2.09 2.74
C PRO A 34 22.24 3.46 2.13
N LEU A 35 22.66 4.55 2.78
CA LEU A 35 22.51 5.90 2.24
C LEU A 35 23.31 6.11 0.95
N ASP A 36 24.52 5.56 0.83
CA ASP A 36 25.32 5.65 -0.39
C ASP A 36 24.64 4.93 -1.55
N HIS A 37 24.07 3.74 -1.30
CA HIS A 37 23.28 3.04 -2.31
C HIS A 37 22.08 3.86 -2.78
N LEU A 38 21.37 4.51 -1.85
CA LEU A 38 20.22 5.34 -2.18
C LEU A 38 20.62 6.58 -2.99
N LYS A 39 21.73 7.24 -2.63
CA LYS A 39 22.26 8.42 -3.36
C LYS A 39 22.85 8.08 -4.73
N ALA A 40 23.42 6.88 -4.87
CA ALA A 40 23.95 6.40 -6.15
C ALA A 40 22.84 6.02 -7.15
N ALA A 41 21.63 5.72 -6.68
CA ALA A 41 20.50 5.38 -7.54
C ALA A 41 19.97 6.62 -8.28
N PRO A 42 19.56 6.50 -9.56
CA PRO A 42 18.95 7.60 -10.30
C PRO A 42 17.68 8.08 -9.59
N ARG A 43 17.60 9.37 -9.24
CA ARG A 43 16.42 9.92 -8.58
C ARG A 43 15.23 10.02 -9.54
N PRO A 44 14.01 9.72 -9.07
CA PRO A 44 12.80 9.96 -9.86
C PRO A 44 12.47 11.46 -9.98
N VAL A 45 11.65 11.80 -10.97
CA VAL A 45 11.19 13.17 -11.23
C VAL A 45 9.67 13.22 -11.03
N PHE A 46 9.24 13.87 -9.94
CA PHE A 46 7.84 14.03 -9.61
C PHE A 46 7.21 15.20 -10.36
N LYS A 47 5.93 15.06 -10.74
CA LYS A 47 5.14 16.16 -11.26
C LYS A 47 4.92 17.22 -10.18
N LYS A 48 5.22 18.47 -10.48
CA LYS A 48 5.01 19.64 -9.63
C LYS A 48 3.53 19.80 -9.34
N GLY A 49 3.21 19.97 -8.06
CA GLY A 49 1.84 20.16 -7.61
C GLY A 49 0.95 18.91 -7.68
N ASN A 50 1.54 17.72 -7.87
CA ASN A 50 0.77 16.48 -7.71
C ASN A 50 0.19 16.38 -6.29
N THR A 51 -0.91 15.63 -6.16
CA THR A 51 -1.67 15.47 -4.92
C THR A 51 -1.75 14.02 -4.46
N LEU A 52 -0.85 13.17 -4.94
CA LEU A 52 -0.71 11.81 -4.43
C LEU A 52 -0.32 11.85 -2.94
N LEU A 53 -0.71 10.80 -2.23
CA LEU A 53 -0.30 10.65 -0.83
C LEU A 53 1.19 10.25 -0.79
N PRO A 54 1.97 10.76 0.18
CA PRO A 54 3.37 10.38 0.28
C PRO A 54 3.47 8.88 0.46
N LEU A 55 4.50 8.26 -0.11
CA LEU A 55 4.85 6.89 0.25
C LEU A 55 5.19 6.82 1.73
N THR A 56 4.83 5.71 2.37
CA THR A 56 5.16 5.45 3.76
C THR A 56 5.93 4.14 3.89
N GLN A 57 6.40 3.87 5.10
CA GLN A 57 7.26 2.74 5.40
C GLN A 57 6.63 1.92 6.53
N ALA A 58 7.04 0.67 6.62
CA ALA A 58 6.75 -0.21 7.74
C ALA A 58 7.87 -1.22 7.86
N HIS A 59 8.88 -0.88 8.64
CA HIS A 59 10.08 -1.68 8.79
C HIS A 59 10.78 -1.40 10.12
N CYS A 60 11.74 -2.24 10.48
CA CYS A 60 12.38 -2.20 11.79
C CYS A 60 13.40 -1.07 11.99
N GLY A 61 13.67 -0.27 10.95
CA GLY A 61 14.40 0.99 11.08
C GLY A 61 15.33 1.30 9.91
N LEU A 62 15.52 2.59 9.68
CA LEU A 62 16.55 3.17 8.81
C LEU A 62 17.21 4.31 9.57
N SER A 63 18.42 4.68 9.16
CA SER A 63 19.08 5.85 9.71
C SER A 63 18.32 7.14 9.41
N ARG A 64 18.46 8.14 10.30
CA ARG A 64 17.91 9.49 10.13
C ARG A 64 18.18 10.09 8.75
N ASP A 65 19.42 10.00 8.28
CA ASP A 65 19.81 10.59 7.00
C ASP A 65 19.20 9.85 5.80
N THR A 66 18.96 8.54 5.93
CA THR A 66 18.24 7.77 4.90
C THR A 66 16.78 8.21 4.83
N TYR A 67 16.10 8.41 5.96
CA TYR A 67 14.75 8.96 5.96
C TYR A 67 14.67 10.35 5.32
N ILE A 68 15.65 11.21 5.58
CA ILE A 68 15.71 12.56 4.98
C ILE A 68 15.93 12.48 3.47
N GLU A 69 16.82 11.60 2.99
CA GLU A 69 17.04 11.39 1.55
C GLU A 69 15.76 10.88 0.86
N LEU A 70 15.08 9.89 1.45
CA LEU A 70 13.81 9.35 0.94
C LEU A 70 12.73 10.44 0.85
N ALA A 71 12.62 11.28 1.88
CA ALA A 71 11.63 12.36 1.91
C ALA A 71 11.94 13.50 0.93
N ASN A 72 13.22 13.75 0.64
CA ASN A 72 13.62 14.80 -0.29
C ASN A 72 13.44 14.43 -1.77
N TYR A 73 13.68 13.17 -2.13
CA TYR A 73 13.87 12.81 -3.54
C TYR A 73 13.08 11.59 -4.01
N TRP A 74 12.49 10.81 -3.10
CA TRP A 74 11.88 9.52 -3.45
C TRP A 74 10.36 9.49 -3.22
N GLY A 75 9.75 10.62 -2.83
CA GLY A 75 8.31 10.75 -2.64
C GLY A 75 7.79 10.15 -1.34
N TYR A 76 8.68 9.84 -0.39
CA TYR A 76 8.29 9.36 0.93
C TYR A 76 7.92 10.51 1.86
N GLY A 77 7.06 10.22 2.82
CA GLY A 77 6.87 11.07 3.98
C GLY A 77 8.06 10.96 4.94
N LEU A 78 8.36 12.04 5.65
CA LEU A 78 9.34 12.01 6.74
C LEU A 78 8.68 11.38 7.97
N PRO A 79 9.13 10.21 8.46
CA PRO A 79 8.50 9.55 9.60
C PRO A 79 8.86 10.28 10.88
N ILE A 80 7.88 10.94 11.49
CA ILE A 80 8.05 11.62 12.77
C ILE A 80 7.75 10.63 13.89
N GLN A 81 8.74 9.77 14.15
CA GLN A 81 8.73 8.76 15.23
C GLN A 81 9.53 9.21 16.46
N SER A 82 10.24 10.32 16.36
CA SER A 82 11.18 10.81 17.36
C SER A 82 11.36 12.33 17.26
N ALA A 83 11.84 12.94 18.34
CA ALA A 83 11.99 14.38 18.43
C ALA A 83 13.05 14.93 17.47
N ASP A 84 14.09 14.16 17.13
CA ASP A 84 15.15 14.58 16.20
C ASP A 84 14.64 14.78 14.77
N LEU A 85 13.82 13.86 14.26
CA LEU A 85 13.15 14.00 12.95
C LEU A 85 12.09 15.11 12.96
N ALA A 86 11.39 15.28 14.08
CA ALA A 86 10.49 16.43 14.26
C ALA A 86 11.26 17.76 14.16
N GLN A 87 12.44 17.89 14.77
CA GLN A 87 13.26 19.10 14.67
C GLN A 87 13.81 19.33 13.25
N VAL A 88 14.11 18.26 12.50
CA VAL A 88 14.47 18.40 11.06
C VAL A 88 13.34 19.06 10.28
N ALA A 89 12.10 18.62 10.50
CA ALA A 89 10.93 19.21 9.88
C ALA A 89 10.73 20.68 10.31
N LYS A 90 10.87 20.96 11.61
CA LYS A 90 10.77 22.33 12.14
C LYS A 90 11.78 23.28 11.52
N ALA A 91 13.01 22.81 11.30
CA ALA A 91 14.07 23.60 10.67
C ALA A 91 13.84 23.84 9.16
N ASN A 92 12.91 23.14 8.53
CA ASN A 92 12.61 23.21 7.09
C ASN A 92 11.08 23.24 6.86
N PRO A 93 10.38 24.28 7.33
CA PRO A 93 8.90 24.31 7.30
C PRO A 93 8.37 24.19 5.87
N GLY A 94 7.35 23.35 5.68
CA GLY A 94 6.69 23.12 4.39
C GLY A 94 7.46 22.24 3.40
N ARG A 95 8.70 21.84 3.71
CA ARG A 95 9.52 21.00 2.83
C ARG A 95 9.10 19.54 2.83
N TYR A 96 8.68 19.01 3.98
CA TYR A 96 8.40 17.59 4.17
C TYR A 96 6.92 17.32 4.40
N GLN A 97 6.40 16.24 3.80
CA GLN A 97 5.13 15.67 4.21
C GLN A 97 5.37 14.75 5.41
N LEU A 98 4.72 15.02 6.53
CA LEU A 98 4.96 14.27 7.76
C LEU A 98 4.11 13.01 7.82
N VAL A 99 4.71 11.93 8.29
CA VAL A 99 3.98 10.67 8.48
C VAL A 99 4.29 10.08 9.85
N ALA A 100 3.33 9.36 10.40
CA ALA A 100 3.49 8.70 11.70
C ALA A 100 2.93 7.28 11.66
N GLU A 101 3.28 6.50 12.67
CA GLU A 101 2.88 5.12 12.80
C GLU A 101 2.24 4.88 14.15
N VAL A 102 1.17 4.08 14.16
CA VAL A 102 0.59 3.48 15.35
C VAL A 102 0.99 2.01 15.32
N GLY A 103 1.86 1.61 16.26
CA GLY A 103 2.39 0.26 16.37
C GLY A 103 2.30 -0.27 17.79
N GLU A 104 2.38 -1.59 17.95
CA GLU A 104 2.35 -2.29 19.24
C GLU A 104 1.07 -2.11 20.08
N VAL A 105 -0.07 -1.85 19.44
CA VAL A 105 -1.38 -1.71 20.10
C VAL A 105 -1.71 -2.94 20.95
N TYR A 106 -1.23 -4.13 20.54
CA TYR A 106 -1.40 -5.38 21.30
C TYR A 106 -0.96 -5.29 22.77
N ARG A 107 0.05 -4.45 23.10
CA ARG A 107 0.55 -4.31 24.48
C ARG A 107 -0.51 -3.77 25.42
N PHE A 108 -1.44 -2.95 24.95
CA PHE A 108 -2.57 -2.47 25.75
C PHE A 108 -3.51 -3.61 26.12
N TYR A 109 -3.79 -4.50 25.17
CA TYR A 109 -4.65 -5.65 25.40
C TYR A 109 -3.98 -6.70 26.29
N ASP A 110 -2.67 -6.92 26.12
CA ASP A 110 -1.87 -7.81 26.96
C ASP A 110 -1.66 -7.24 28.39
N ASN A 111 -1.95 -5.96 28.63
CA ASN A 111 -1.87 -5.32 29.96
C ASN A 111 -3.07 -5.62 30.89
N TYR A 112 -3.77 -6.73 30.69
CA TYR A 112 -4.98 -7.07 31.45
C TYR A 112 -4.72 -7.36 32.93
N ASP A 113 -3.50 -7.78 33.27
CA ASP A 113 -3.03 -8.05 34.62
C ASP A 113 -2.15 -6.93 35.20
N GLY A 114 -1.94 -5.84 34.44
CA GLY A 114 -1.09 -4.72 34.85
C GLY A 114 0.41 -4.95 34.69
N ARG A 115 0.85 -5.97 33.93
CA ARG A 115 2.29 -6.23 33.67
C ARG A 115 3.04 -5.08 33.00
N TYR A 116 2.35 -4.19 32.30
CA TYR A 116 2.91 -2.99 31.68
C TYR A 116 2.45 -1.75 32.45
N SER A 117 3.13 -1.44 33.56
CA SER A 117 2.78 -0.33 34.44
C SER A 117 2.84 1.06 33.79
N TYR A 118 3.58 1.19 32.68
CA TYR A 118 3.70 2.43 31.90
C TYR A 118 2.53 2.65 30.92
N LEU A 119 1.69 1.64 30.69
CA LEU A 119 0.51 1.75 29.84
C LEU A 119 -0.74 2.01 30.68
N PRO A 120 -1.68 2.84 30.19
CA PRO A 120 -3.01 2.94 30.76
C PRO A 120 -3.69 1.57 30.88
N LYS A 121 -4.42 1.36 31.98
CA LYS A 121 -5.28 0.17 32.14
C LYS A 121 -6.56 0.36 31.32
N LEU A 122 -6.95 -0.69 30.60
CA LEU A 122 -8.22 -0.72 29.89
C LEU A 122 -9.36 -1.15 30.84
N PRO A 123 -10.63 -0.78 30.55
CA PRO A 123 -11.79 -1.21 31.32
C PRO A 123 -11.88 -2.75 31.43
N PRO A 124 -12.31 -3.31 32.57
CA PRO A 124 -12.39 -4.76 32.78
C PRO A 124 -13.23 -5.53 31.75
N ASN A 125 -14.24 -4.89 31.16
CA ASN A 125 -15.11 -5.45 30.11
C ASN A 125 -14.52 -5.35 28.69
N THR A 126 -13.23 -5.01 28.55
CA THR A 126 -12.52 -5.05 27.27
C THR A 126 -12.33 -6.48 26.77
N TRP A 127 -12.12 -7.42 27.68
CA TRP A 127 -11.78 -8.80 27.34
C TRP A 127 -13.00 -9.72 27.33
N LEU A 128 -12.95 -10.71 26.45
CA LEU A 128 -13.94 -11.77 26.32
C LEU A 128 -13.95 -12.64 27.58
N ARG A 129 -15.15 -13.01 28.06
CA ARG A 129 -15.32 -13.80 29.28
C ARG A 129 -16.10 -15.08 29.01
N ASP A 130 -15.81 -16.13 29.76
CA ASP A 130 -16.62 -17.34 29.76
C ASP A 130 -17.93 -17.14 30.57
N LYS A 131 -18.79 -18.15 30.57
CA LYS A 131 -20.04 -18.16 31.35
C LYS A 131 -19.87 -17.95 32.86
N ASN A 132 -18.66 -18.16 33.41
CA ASN A 132 -18.34 -17.96 34.82
C ASN A 132 -17.72 -16.57 35.07
N GLY A 133 -17.64 -15.73 34.04
CA GLY A 133 -17.05 -14.39 34.11
C GLY A 133 -15.52 -14.36 34.06
N LYS A 134 -14.85 -15.49 33.80
CA LYS A 134 -13.39 -15.57 33.70
C LYS A 134 -12.92 -15.12 32.31
N ILE A 135 -11.84 -14.33 32.24
CA ILE A 135 -11.25 -13.92 30.96
C ILE A 135 -10.78 -15.14 30.17
N ILE A 136 -11.15 -15.19 28.89
CA ILE A 136 -10.70 -16.22 27.96
C ILE A 136 -9.32 -15.85 27.40
N LEU A 137 -8.38 -16.79 27.48
CA LEU A 137 -7.01 -16.63 27.00
C LEU A 137 -6.75 -17.56 25.81
N ASN A 138 -6.06 -17.09 24.78
CA ASN A 138 -5.48 -17.90 23.71
C ASN A 138 -3.96 -17.80 23.77
N GLY A 139 -3.26 -18.92 23.94
CA GLY A 139 -1.80 -18.92 24.12
C GLY A 139 -1.31 -18.04 25.28
N GLY A 140 -2.13 -17.87 26.32
CA GLY A 140 -1.83 -17.00 27.47
C GLY A 140 -2.14 -15.50 27.26
N ARG A 141 -2.63 -15.10 26.08
CA ARG A 141 -3.01 -13.72 25.76
C ARG A 141 -4.53 -13.54 25.83
N PRO A 142 -5.03 -12.43 26.38
CA PRO A 142 -6.46 -12.24 26.51
C PRO A 142 -7.09 -11.88 25.17
N ILE A 143 -8.30 -12.40 24.94
CA ILE A 143 -9.05 -12.12 23.71
C ILE A 143 -9.88 -10.87 23.92
N VAL A 144 -9.81 -9.91 22.98
CA VAL A 144 -10.63 -8.70 23.04
C VAL A 144 -12.08 -9.03 22.66
N SER A 145 -13.01 -8.56 23.47
CA SER A 145 -14.44 -8.79 23.26
C SER A 145 -14.95 -7.97 22.06
N PRO A 146 -15.78 -8.55 21.18
CA PRO A 146 -16.54 -7.77 20.19
C PRO A 146 -17.42 -6.71 20.85
N ALA A 147 -17.94 -7.00 22.05
CA ALA A 147 -18.77 -6.11 22.85
C ALA A 147 -17.94 -5.16 23.76
N ALA A 148 -16.61 -5.11 23.60
CA ALA A 148 -15.75 -4.20 24.36
C ALA A 148 -16.24 -2.73 24.21
N PRO A 149 -16.25 -1.96 25.32
CA PRO A 149 -16.76 -0.60 25.31
C PRO A 149 -15.88 0.33 24.48
N ASN A 150 -16.48 1.38 23.90
CA ASN A 150 -15.75 2.41 23.17
C ASN A 150 -14.63 3.05 24.00
N GLU A 151 -14.81 3.16 25.32
CA GLU A 151 -13.82 3.72 26.25
C GLU A 151 -12.44 3.04 26.14
N ALA A 152 -12.38 1.72 25.97
CA ALA A 152 -11.11 1.00 25.82
C ALA A 152 -10.30 1.52 24.62
N PHE A 153 -10.97 1.72 23.49
CA PHE A 153 -10.35 2.20 22.25
C PHE A 153 -10.09 3.70 22.27
N GLN A 154 -10.90 4.47 23.02
CA GLN A 154 -10.63 5.88 23.29
C GLN A 154 -9.35 6.06 24.11
N ILE A 155 -9.11 5.23 25.13
CA ILE A 155 -7.88 5.30 25.93
C ILE A 155 -6.64 5.08 25.03
N ILE A 156 -6.69 4.08 24.16
CA ILE A 156 -5.61 3.78 23.21
C ILE A 156 -5.44 4.95 22.22
N GLY A 157 -6.53 5.41 21.61
CA GLY A 157 -6.50 6.54 20.68
C GLY A 157 -5.97 7.83 21.31
N ASP A 158 -6.33 8.09 22.57
CA ASP A 158 -5.85 9.26 23.32
C ASP A 158 -4.34 9.19 23.58
N TYR A 159 -3.83 8.01 23.94
CA TYR A 159 -2.41 7.78 24.17
C TYR A 159 -1.58 8.10 22.92
N TYR A 160 -1.90 7.47 21.78
CA TYR A 160 -1.18 7.72 20.52
C TYR A 160 -1.42 9.13 20.00
N GLY A 161 -2.65 9.64 20.13
CA GLY A 161 -2.99 11.00 19.72
C GLY A 161 -2.16 12.05 20.45
N LYS A 162 -1.96 11.90 21.77
CA LYS A 162 -1.11 12.81 22.56
C LYS A 162 0.36 12.72 22.15
N LEU A 163 0.88 11.50 21.95
CA LEU A 163 2.27 11.27 21.52
C LEU A 163 2.52 11.89 20.14
N ILE A 164 1.70 11.54 19.15
CA ILE A 164 1.83 12.06 17.78
C ILE A 164 1.56 13.56 17.75
N GLY A 165 0.58 14.05 18.50
CA GLY A 165 0.28 15.48 18.60
C GLY A 165 1.44 16.28 19.22
N GLN A 166 2.20 15.73 20.16
CA GLN A 166 3.41 16.37 20.68
C GLN A 166 4.50 16.46 19.61
N LEU A 167 4.67 15.40 18.83
CA LEU A 167 5.63 15.35 17.72
C LEU A 167 5.23 16.32 16.59
N GLU A 168 3.94 16.41 16.26
CA GLU A 168 3.38 17.39 15.31
C GLU A 168 3.66 18.83 15.76
N ARG A 169 3.40 19.15 17.04
CA ARG A 169 3.74 20.46 17.63
C ARG A 169 5.24 20.75 17.59
N THR A 170 6.07 19.73 17.81
CA THR A 170 7.53 19.88 17.76
C THR A 170 7.99 20.18 16.33
N ALA A 171 7.40 19.49 15.35
CA ALA A 171 7.68 19.70 13.94
C ALA A 171 7.12 21.03 13.39
N GLY A 172 6.11 21.61 14.04
CA GLY A 172 5.52 22.89 13.65
C GLY A 172 4.69 22.83 12.37
N GLN A 173 4.28 21.64 11.94
CA GLN A 173 3.46 21.42 10.74
C GLN A 173 2.63 20.13 10.88
N PRO A 174 1.47 20.03 10.19
CA PRO A 174 0.54 18.92 10.38
C PRO A 174 1.01 17.58 9.83
N MET A 175 0.52 16.48 10.41
CA MET A 175 0.65 15.14 9.86
C MET A 175 -0.12 14.98 8.55
N LYS A 176 0.48 14.30 7.57
CA LYS A 176 -0.14 14.00 6.27
C LYS A 176 -0.75 12.60 6.23
N VAL A 177 -0.05 11.60 6.77
CA VAL A 177 -0.51 10.20 6.82
C VAL A 177 -0.16 9.57 8.17
N ILE A 178 -1.06 8.75 8.70
CA ILE A 178 -0.84 7.87 9.83
C ILE A 178 -1.15 6.43 9.40
N ASN A 179 -0.18 5.54 9.54
CA ASN A 179 -0.42 4.11 9.32
C ASN A 179 -0.63 3.41 10.66
N ASN A 180 -1.67 2.61 10.78
CA ASN A 180 -1.86 1.70 11.89
C ASN A 180 -1.36 0.32 11.49
N GLN A 181 -0.19 -0.06 12.00
CA GLN A 181 0.51 -1.32 11.73
C GLN A 181 -0.06 -2.50 12.53
N GLY A 182 -1.07 -2.29 13.38
CA GLY A 182 -1.50 -3.30 14.33
C GLY A 182 -2.44 -4.36 13.75
N GLU A 183 -1.97 -5.60 13.66
CA GLU A 183 -2.81 -6.80 13.81
C GLU A 183 -3.15 -6.99 15.30
N SER A 184 -4.00 -6.14 15.85
CA SER A 184 -4.21 -6.09 17.30
C SER A 184 -5.69 -5.88 17.63
N GLY A 185 -6.09 -6.31 18.83
CA GLY A 185 -7.45 -6.11 19.33
C GLY A 185 -8.37 -7.26 18.95
N LEU A 186 -9.61 -6.94 18.61
CA LEU A 186 -10.54 -7.93 18.06
C LEU A 186 -9.95 -8.47 16.75
N TRP A 187 -9.80 -9.79 16.69
CA TRP A 187 -9.23 -10.50 15.54
C TRP A 187 -10.05 -11.75 15.22
N LEU A 188 -9.92 -12.25 13.99
CA LEU A 188 -10.43 -13.56 13.62
C LEU A 188 -9.42 -14.60 14.08
N LEU A 189 -9.83 -15.49 14.98
CA LEU A 189 -9.01 -16.64 15.34
C LEU A 189 -9.25 -17.72 14.29
N LEU A 190 -8.17 -18.11 13.61
CA LEU A 190 -8.18 -19.00 12.46
C LEU A 190 -8.90 -20.34 12.74
N ASP A 191 -9.43 -20.94 11.67
CA ASP A 191 -9.93 -22.33 11.60
C ASP A 191 -11.23 -22.66 12.36
N ASN A 192 -11.97 -21.68 12.89
CA ASN A 192 -13.28 -21.92 13.51
C ASN A 192 -14.32 -20.84 13.18
N ASP A 193 -15.61 -21.21 13.24
CA ASP A 193 -16.71 -20.25 13.22
C ASP A 193 -16.58 -19.28 14.41
N PRO A 194 -16.69 -17.95 14.22
CA PRO A 194 -16.60 -16.99 15.30
C PRO A 194 -17.58 -17.26 16.45
N GLU A 195 -18.71 -17.93 16.19
CA GLU A 195 -19.65 -18.36 17.24
C GLU A 195 -18.97 -19.22 18.32
N VAL A 196 -18.11 -20.16 17.90
CA VAL A 196 -17.48 -21.14 18.80
C VAL A 196 -16.66 -20.45 19.89
N LEU A 197 -16.01 -19.34 19.52
CA LEU A 197 -15.20 -18.56 20.43
C LEU A 197 -16.02 -17.47 21.12
N PHE A 198 -16.59 -16.56 20.35
CA PHE A 198 -17.21 -15.35 20.87
C PHE A 198 -18.57 -15.62 21.52
N GLY A 199 -19.26 -16.68 21.12
CA GLY A 199 -20.53 -17.11 21.71
C GLY A 199 -20.41 -17.73 23.10
N GLN A 200 -19.20 -17.94 23.61
CA GLN A 200 -18.96 -18.38 24.99
C GLN A 200 -19.26 -17.29 26.02
N ASP A 201 -19.21 -16.02 25.61
CA ASP A 201 -19.50 -14.87 26.44
C ASP A 201 -21.00 -14.53 26.37
N PRO A 202 -21.76 -14.64 27.48
CA PRO A 202 -23.19 -14.35 27.48
C PRO A 202 -23.52 -12.91 27.04
N GLN A 203 -22.65 -11.94 27.32
CA GLN A 203 -22.85 -10.56 26.90
C GLN A 203 -22.70 -10.43 25.38
N VAL A 204 -21.69 -11.06 24.81
CA VAL A 204 -21.46 -11.04 23.36
C VAL A 204 -22.58 -11.78 22.63
N LYS A 205 -23.04 -12.92 23.16
CA LYS A 205 -24.18 -13.66 22.59
C LYS A 205 -25.47 -12.83 22.61
N ALA A 206 -25.72 -12.10 23.71
CA ALA A 206 -26.86 -11.19 23.78
C ALA A 206 -26.72 -10.02 22.78
N ASP A 207 -25.54 -9.41 22.68
CA ASP A 207 -25.28 -8.32 21.73
C ASP A 207 -25.40 -8.80 20.26
N PHE A 208 -24.92 -10.00 19.95
CA PHE A 208 -25.13 -10.64 18.66
C PHE A 208 -26.61 -10.83 18.34
N ASN A 209 -27.40 -11.40 19.26
CA ASN A 209 -28.84 -11.60 19.07
C ASN A 209 -29.60 -10.27 18.88
N ASN A 210 -29.17 -9.22 19.58
CA ASN A 210 -29.76 -7.87 19.47
C ASN A 210 -29.27 -7.11 18.23
N SER A 211 -28.22 -7.58 17.55
CA SER A 211 -27.61 -6.89 16.42
C SER A 211 -28.44 -6.85 15.15
N GLY A 212 -29.39 -7.79 15.01
CA GLY A 212 -30.18 -8.02 13.80
C GLY A 212 -29.40 -8.58 12.61
N LEU A 213 -28.11 -8.91 12.75
CA LEU A 213 -27.27 -9.34 11.63
C LEU A 213 -27.44 -10.83 11.25
N ASN A 214 -27.73 -11.69 12.23
CA ASN A 214 -27.80 -13.16 12.07
C ASN A 214 -26.60 -13.78 11.34
N ASP A 215 -25.43 -13.13 11.41
CA ASP A 215 -24.20 -13.52 10.74
C ASP A 215 -23.01 -13.12 11.62
N TRP A 216 -22.34 -14.12 12.20
CA TRP A 216 -21.23 -13.89 13.12
C TRP A 216 -20.06 -13.16 12.46
N PHE A 217 -19.74 -13.44 11.20
CA PHE A 217 -18.68 -12.73 10.49
C PHE A 217 -19.03 -11.27 10.28
N ALA A 218 -20.29 -10.97 9.91
CA ALA A 218 -20.74 -9.58 9.80
C ALA A 218 -20.70 -8.86 11.16
N TYR A 219 -21.16 -9.53 12.23
CA TYR A 219 -21.15 -8.98 13.59
C TYR A 219 -19.74 -8.64 14.09
N ILE A 220 -18.79 -9.56 13.91
CA ILE A 220 -17.40 -9.36 14.29
C ILE A 220 -16.75 -8.27 13.43
N SER A 221 -17.01 -8.25 12.12
CA SER A 221 -16.51 -7.21 11.21
C SER A 221 -17.02 -5.81 11.57
N ARG A 222 -18.32 -5.68 11.85
CA ARG A 222 -18.95 -4.41 12.28
C ARG A 222 -18.34 -3.91 13.59
N ASN A 223 -18.12 -4.81 14.54
CA ASN A 223 -17.50 -4.44 15.80
C ASN A 223 -16.03 -4.08 15.61
N LYS A 224 -15.27 -4.77 14.76
CA LYS A 224 -13.89 -4.35 14.44
C LYS A 224 -13.84 -2.95 13.85
N ALA A 225 -14.69 -2.66 12.87
CA ALA A 225 -14.81 -1.33 12.27
C ALA A 225 -15.16 -0.24 13.31
N ARG A 226 -16.09 -0.54 14.24
CA ARG A 226 -16.42 0.35 15.36
C ARG A 226 -15.20 0.62 16.25
N GLN A 227 -14.50 -0.43 16.66
CA GLN A 227 -13.38 -0.34 17.59
C GLN A 227 -12.23 0.49 17.01
N GLU A 228 -11.80 0.18 15.77
CA GLU A 228 -10.75 0.94 15.09
C GLU A 228 -11.22 2.37 14.74
N GLY A 229 -12.50 2.55 14.38
CA GLY A 229 -13.08 3.85 14.08
C GLY A 229 -13.06 4.79 15.29
N VAL A 230 -13.42 4.28 16.47
CA VAL A 230 -13.38 5.02 17.74
C VAL A 230 -11.94 5.37 18.14
N LEU A 231 -11.00 4.42 17.98
CA LEU A 231 -9.57 4.68 18.19
C LEU A 231 -9.08 5.82 17.31
N LYS A 232 -9.34 5.74 16.00
CA LYS A 232 -8.96 6.78 15.02
C LYS A 232 -9.55 8.15 15.39
N GLN A 233 -10.85 8.21 15.67
CA GLN A 233 -11.52 9.48 16.02
C GLN A 233 -10.88 10.12 17.25
N LYS A 234 -10.59 9.33 18.28
CA LYS A 234 -9.98 9.83 19.51
C LYS A 234 -8.52 10.24 19.29
N LEU A 235 -7.77 9.50 18.47
CA LEU A 235 -6.43 9.88 18.03
C LEU A 235 -6.46 11.25 17.35
N PHE A 236 -7.35 11.44 16.37
CA PHE A 236 -7.48 12.68 15.61
C PHE A 236 -7.88 13.88 16.48
N SER A 237 -8.65 13.68 17.55
CA SER A 237 -9.02 14.75 18.47
C SER A 237 -7.84 15.43 19.17
N ASN A 238 -6.64 14.81 19.14
CA ASN A 238 -5.41 15.34 19.71
C ASN A 238 -4.47 15.98 18.66
N LEU A 239 -4.85 16.00 17.38
CA LEU A 239 -4.03 16.51 16.27
C LEU A 239 -4.56 17.84 15.73
N GLN A 240 -3.69 18.59 15.06
CA GLN A 240 -4.04 19.87 14.43
C GLN A 240 -4.80 19.70 13.10
N SER A 241 -4.78 18.49 12.53
CA SER A 241 -5.35 18.19 11.22
C SER A 241 -5.95 16.78 11.16
N THR A 242 -6.61 16.48 10.06
CA THR A 242 -7.13 15.13 9.76
C THR A 242 -6.22 14.48 8.72
N PRO A 243 -5.18 13.73 9.12
CA PRO A 243 -4.30 13.04 8.18
C PRO A 243 -5.03 11.91 7.46
N GLY A 244 -4.45 11.42 6.36
CA GLY A 244 -4.82 10.12 5.82
C GLY A 244 -4.56 9.04 6.87
N TYR A 245 -5.47 8.09 7.03
CA TYR A 245 -5.35 6.96 7.96
C TYR A 245 -5.45 5.65 7.19
N PHE A 246 -4.50 4.74 7.42
CA PHE A 246 -4.47 3.44 6.77
C PHE A 246 -4.16 2.35 7.80
N TRP A 247 -5.16 1.52 8.07
CA TRP A 247 -5.02 0.35 8.94
C TRP A 247 -4.63 -0.88 8.13
N TYR A 248 -3.63 -1.60 8.63
CA TYR A 248 -3.14 -2.83 8.03
C TYR A 248 -4.28 -3.85 7.79
N GLN A 249 -4.31 -4.42 6.59
CA GLN A 249 -5.29 -5.42 6.15
C GLN A 249 -6.75 -4.95 6.08
N GLU A 250 -7.06 -3.65 6.10
CA GLU A 250 -8.42 -3.18 5.83
C GLU A 250 -8.76 -3.31 4.33
N GLN A 251 -9.48 -4.36 3.96
CA GLN A 251 -9.64 -4.71 2.54
C GLN A 251 -10.92 -5.50 2.29
N TYR A 252 -11.44 -5.48 1.05
CA TYR A 252 -12.54 -6.37 0.61
C TYR A 252 -12.18 -7.85 0.76
N GLY A 253 -10.91 -8.16 0.52
CA GLY A 253 -10.37 -9.51 0.69
C GLY A 253 -9.64 -9.99 -0.55
N THR A 254 -8.32 -10.09 -0.49
CA THR A 254 -7.48 -10.68 -1.55
C THR A 254 -7.90 -12.11 -1.88
N GLU A 255 -8.31 -12.87 -0.87
CA GLU A 255 -8.62 -14.30 -0.97
C GLU A 255 -10.12 -14.63 -0.97
N ARG A 256 -10.97 -13.60 -0.96
CA ARG A 256 -12.44 -13.75 -0.91
C ARG A 256 -12.93 -14.53 -2.14
N GLY A 257 -13.64 -15.63 -1.88
CA GLY A 257 -14.19 -16.49 -2.94
C GLY A 257 -13.23 -17.52 -3.54
N ARG A 258 -12.00 -17.66 -3.03
CA ARG A 258 -11.09 -18.72 -3.53
C ARG A 258 -11.46 -20.12 -3.02
N TRP A 259 -11.92 -20.25 -1.76
CA TRP A 259 -12.41 -21.50 -1.15
C TRP A 259 -13.43 -21.23 -0.04
N ALA A 260 -14.24 -22.21 0.36
CA ALA A 260 -15.32 -22.01 1.34
C ALA A 260 -14.88 -21.42 2.70
N GLY A 261 -13.62 -21.63 3.10
CA GLY A 261 -13.06 -21.16 4.37
C GLY A 261 -12.44 -19.76 4.32
N TRP A 262 -12.50 -19.04 3.19
CA TRP A 262 -11.97 -17.66 3.10
C TRP A 262 -12.48 -16.72 4.21
N PRO A 263 -13.74 -16.81 4.72
CA PRO A 263 -14.22 -15.89 5.75
C PRO A 263 -13.47 -15.97 7.07
N TRP A 264 -12.77 -17.08 7.34
CA TRP A 264 -12.01 -17.28 8.59
C TRP A 264 -10.75 -16.42 8.67
N TYR A 265 -10.31 -15.84 7.56
CA TYR A 265 -9.03 -15.13 7.45
C TYR A 265 -9.20 -13.62 7.20
N MET A 266 -10.42 -13.11 7.06
CA MET A 266 -10.65 -11.70 6.75
C MET A 266 -12.00 -11.19 7.23
N PHE A 267 -12.02 -9.91 7.60
CA PHE A 267 -13.27 -9.23 7.89
C PHE A 267 -14.05 -8.91 6.61
N LYS A 268 -15.38 -8.84 6.74
CA LYS A 268 -16.29 -8.40 5.68
C LYS A 268 -16.24 -6.87 5.57
N TYR A 269 -15.51 -6.37 4.59
CA TYR A 269 -15.29 -4.93 4.36
C TYR A 269 -16.57 -4.10 4.18
N GLU A 270 -17.65 -4.70 3.71
CA GLU A 270 -18.96 -4.06 3.67
C GLU A 270 -19.41 -3.53 5.05
N ASN A 271 -18.92 -4.10 6.15
CA ASN A 271 -19.18 -3.64 7.52
C ASN A 271 -18.19 -2.57 8.02
N PHE A 272 -17.19 -2.23 7.21
CA PHE A 272 -16.26 -1.11 7.44
C PHE A 272 -16.73 0.17 6.75
N LEU A 273 -17.91 0.14 6.15
CA LEU A 273 -18.52 1.29 5.48
C LEU A 273 -19.71 1.81 6.30
N ASP A 274 -19.87 3.12 6.32
CA ASP A 274 -21.06 3.76 6.90
C ASP A 274 -22.28 3.63 5.96
N SER A 275 -23.43 4.17 6.38
CA SER A 275 -24.67 4.13 5.59
C SER A 275 -24.56 4.85 4.23
N ASN A 276 -23.58 5.73 4.04
CA ASN A 276 -23.28 6.41 2.78
C ASN A 276 -22.17 5.73 1.98
N ARG A 277 -21.78 4.50 2.35
CA ARG A 277 -20.66 3.75 1.76
C ARG A 277 -19.30 4.43 1.92
N LYS A 278 -19.13 5.27 2.93
CA LYS A 278 -17.83 5.86 3.26
C LYS A 278 -17.08 4.97 4.25
N PRO A 279 -15.77 4.75 4.06
CA PRO A 279 -14.96 4.01 5.02
C PRO A 279 -14.98 4.63 6.43
N ILE A 280 -15.19 3.78 7.44
CA ILE A 280 -15.21 4.14 8.87
C ILE A 280 -13.80 4.30 9.41
N VAL A 281 -12.86 3.46 8.96
CA VAL A 281 -11.50 3.34 9.52
C VAL A 281 -10.47 3.96 8.59
N SER A 282 -10.06 3.28 7.53
CA SER A 282 -9.06 3.82 6.59
C SER A 282 -9.70 4.77 5.59
N ASN A 283 -8.93 5.70 5.01
CA ASN A 283 -9.46 6.51 3.91
C ASN A 283 -9.72 5.69 2.64
N TYR A 284 -8.91 4.65 2.41
CA TYR A 284 -8.97 3.74 1.27
C TYR A 284 -8.68 2.31 1.76
N THR A 285 -9.00 1.30 0.94
CA THR A 285 -8.55 -0.07 1.26
C THR A 285 -7.03 -0.10 1.37
N ALA A 286 -6.50 -0.87 2.31
CA ALA A 286 -5.08 -1.01 2.60
C ALA A 286 -4.71 -2.51 2.68
N PRO A 287 -4.88 -3.26 1.58
CA PRO A 287 -4.56 -4.68 1.53
C PRO A 287 -3.05 -4.90 1.70
N GLU A 288 -2.67 -6.06 2.21
CA GLU A 288 -1.28 -6.54 2.11
C GLU A 288 -1.05 -7.22 0.76
N MET A 289 0.17 -7.08 0.24
CA MET A 289 0.63 -7.77 -0.94
C MET A 289 2.16 -7.94 -0.91
N TYR A 290 2.60 -9.05 -0.33
CA TYR A 290 4.02 -9.37 -0.16
C TYR A 290 4.42 -10.48 -1.12
N PHE A 291 5.50 -10.28 -1.87
CA PHE A 291 5.94 -11.26 -2.86
C PHE A 291 6.18 -12.63 -2.24
N ASN A 292 5.48 -13.66 -2.77
CA ASN A 292 5.61 -15.05 -2.35
C ASN A 292 5.35 -15.29 -0.86
N PHE A 293 4.49 -14.46 -0.27
CA PHE A 293 4.00 -14.62 1.08
C PHE A 293 2.47 -14.68 1.01
N HIS A 294 1.91 -15.85 1.27
CA HIS A 294 0.49 -16.18 1.02
C HIS A 294 0.04 -16.00 -0.44
N ASN A 295 0.96 -16.13 -1.39
CA ASN A 295 0.72 -16.20 -2.83
C ASN A 295 1.87 -16.93 -3.53
N SER A 296 1.74 -17.26 -4.81
CA SER A 296 2.78 -17.94 -5.58
C SER A 296 3.82 -17.00 -6.24
N GLY A 297 3.87 -15.73 -5.85
CA GLY A 297 4.68 -14.70 -6.52
C GLY A 297 3.93 -14.02 -7.68
N TRP A 298 4.60 -13.80 -8.82
CA TRP A 298 4.01 -13.09 -9.98
C TRP A 298 3.27 -13.98 -10.99
N THR A 299 3.34 -15.29 -10.78
CA THR A 299 2.61 -16.32 -11.53
C THR A 299 2.41 -17.53 -10.64
N GLY A 300 1.45 -18.39 -10.93
CA GLY A 300 1.29 -19.67 -10.24
C GLY A 300 -0.15 -20.00 -9.91
N VAL A 301 -0.31 -21.14 -9.25
CA VAL A 301 -1.61 -21.79 -8.99
C VAL A 301 -1.63 -22.22 -7.54
N GLU A 302 -2.75 -22.02 -6.86
CA GLU A 302 -2.96 -22.70 -5.57
C GLU A 302 -3.40 -24.13 -5.89
N TYR A 303 -2.56 -25.09 -5.49
CA TYR A 303 -2.69 -26.47 -5.94
C TYR A 303 -4.06 -27.06 -5.58
N ASN A 304 -4.57 -26.85 -4.37
CA ASN A 304 -5.77 -27.53 -3.88
C ASN A 304 -7.07 -27.04 -4.51
N THR A 305 -7.18 -25.73 -4.73
CA THR A 305 -8.33 -25.06 -5.33
C THR A 305 -8.25 -25.02 -6.85
N GLY A 306 -7.05 -25.19 -7.43
CA GLY A 306 -6.88 -25.26 -8.88
C GLY A 306 -7.18 -23.95 -9.59
N VAL A 307 -6.85 -22.81 -8.95
CA VAL A 307 -7.04 -21.47 -9.52
C VAL A 307 -5.72 -20.69 -9.53
N PRO A 308 -5.56 -19.68 -10.40
CA PRO A 308 -4.42 -18.77 -10.35
C PRO A 308 -4.30 -18.14 -8.95
N TRP A 309 -3.09 -18.10 -8.39
CA TRP A 309 -2.83 -17.65 -7.01
C TRP A 309 -1.67 -16.67 -6.89
N ASP A 310 -1.37 -15.98 -7.98
CA ASP A 310 -0.36 -14.93 -8.00
C ASP A 310 -0.85 -13.65 -7.32
N ALA A 311 0.12 -12.83 -6.91
CA ALA A 311 -0.08 -11.58 -6.19
C ALA A 311 -1.01 -10.58 -6.91
N LEU A 312 -0.89 -10.42 -8.24
CA LEU A 312 -1.74 -9.46 -8.95
C LEU A 312 -3.18 -9.97 -9.06
N THR A 313 -3.39 -11.27 -9.25
CA THR A 313 -4.74 -11.87 -9.21
C THR A 313 -5.42 -11.60 -7.87
N GLN A 314 -4.73 -11.84 -6.75
CA GLN A 314 -5.25 -11.50 -5.42
C GLN A 314 -5.54 -10.00 -5.23
N ALA A 315 -4.64 -9.12 -5.69
CA ALA A 315 -4.84 -7.68 -5.63
C ALA A 315 -6.09 -7.24 -6.42
N LEU A 316 -6.28 -7.79 -7.61
CA LEU A 316 -7.43 -7.47 -8.47
C LEU A 316 -8.74 -8.01 -7.91
N ASN A 317 -8.75 -9.13 -7.19
CA ASN A 317 -9.93 -9.57 -6.45
C ASN A 317 -10.40 -8.52 -5.44
N ASN A 318 -9.47 -8.04 -4.62
CA ASN A 318 -9.73 -7.00 -3.63
C ASN A 318 -10.23 -5.71 -4.28
N ILE A 319 -9.54 -5.25 -5.32
CA ILE A 319 -9.88 -4.00 -6.03
C ILE A 319 -11.26 -4.12 -6.69
N SER A 320 -11.55 -5.26 -7.33
CA SER A 320 -12.82 -5.49 -8.00
C SER A 320 -14.00 -5.44 -7.03
N GLY A 321 -13.88 -6.10 -5.89
CA GLY A 321 -14.90 -6.05 -4.84
C GLY A 321 -15.02 -4.67 -4.17
N ALA A 322 -13.89 -3.99 -3.93
CA ALA A 322 -13.89 -2.63 -3.38
C ALA A 322 -14.61 -1.64 -4.32
N ILE A 323 -14.38 -1.75 -5.64
CA ILE A 323 -15.11 -0.97 -6.67
C ILE A 323 -16.60 -1.30 -6.64
N GLY A 324 -16.98 -2.57 -6.51
CA GLY A 324 -18.39 -2.97 -6.32
C GLY A 324 -19.06 -2.33 -5.09
N LEU A 325 -18.26 -1.97 -4.08
CA LEU A 325 -18.70 -1.25 -2.87
C LEU A 325 -18.50 0.28 -2.95
N GLY A 326 -18.20 0.82 -4.13
CA GLY A 326 -18.05 2.25 -4.38
C GLY A 326 -16.68 2.84 -4.01
N GLN A 327 -15.69 2.02 -3.69
CA GLN A 327 -14.33 2.49 -3.41
C GLN A 327 -13.47 2.46 -4.67
N LYS A 328 -12.72 3.54 -4.92
CA LYS A 328 -11.93 3.69 -6.16
C LYS A 328 -10.42 3.51 -5.97
N TYR A 329 -9.93 3.75 -4.76
CA TYR A 329 -8.50 3.83 -4.46
C TYR A 329 -8.09 2.78 -3.44
N THR A 330 -6.79 2.49 -3.46
CA THR A 330 -6.11 1.66 -2.48
C THR A 330 -4.80 2.31 -2.04
N TYR A 331 -4.38 2.01 -0.82
CA TYR A 331 -3.10 2.38 -0.24
C TYR A 331 -2.45 1.11 0.34
N PRO A 332 -1.91 0.23 -0.53
CA PRO A 332 -1.54 -1.13 -0.14
C PRO A 332 -0.22 -1.18 0.64
N TRP A 333 -0.07 -2.24 1.42
CA TRP A 333 1.18 -2.63 2.07
C TRP A 333 1.90 -3.62 1.17
N ILE A 334 3.12 -3.30 0.76
CA ILE A 334 3.81 -4.02 -0.31
C ILE A 334 5.24 -4.38 0.08
N SER A 335 5.68 -5.55 -0.37
CA SER A 335 7.03 -6.05 -0.14
C SER A 335 7.53 -6.83 -1.36
N MET A 336 8.79 -6.61 -1.70
CA MET A 336 9.53 -7.32 -2.74
C MET A 336 10.04 -8.68 -2.25
N GLY A 337 9.81 -9.01 -0.97
CA GLY A 337 10.32 -10.20 -0.29
C GLY A 337 11.32 -9.83 0.81
N TRP A 338 11.84 -10.84 1.51
CA TRP A 338 12.61 -10.65 2.75
C TRP A 338 14.03 -11.21 2.60
N GLU A 339 15.05 -10.44 2.96
CA GLU A 339 16.39 -11.01 3.15
C GLU A 339 16.49 -11.64 4.54
N GLY A 340 17.31 -12.67 4.70
CA GLY A 340 17.60 -13.24 6.03
C GLY A 340 16.60 -14.27 6.55
N TYR A 341 15.49 -14.53 5.85
CA TYR A 341 14.62 -15.68 6.11
C TYR A 341 14.94 -16.81 5.14
N ALA A 342 15.46 -17.93 5.66
CA ALA A 342 15.83 -19.08 4.84
C ALA A 342 14.63 -19.58 4.00
N GLY A 343 14.82 -19.72 2.69
CA GLY A 343 13.79 -20.19 1.76
C GLY A 343 12.75 -19.15 1.33
N GLN A 344 12.80 -17.92 1.83
CA GLN A 344 11.91 -16.85 1.38
C GLN A 344 12.49 -16.17 0.13
N PRO A 345 11.78 -16.18 -1.01
CA PRO A 345 12.31 -15.63 -2.24
C PRO A 345 12.14 -14.11 -2.30
N ILE A 346 13.01 -13.47 -3.07
CA ILE A 346 12.98 -12.03 -3.33
C ILE A 346 12.69 -11.85 -4.81
N SER A 347 11.75 -10.97 -5.13
CA SER A 347 11.41 -10.65 -6.50
C SER A 347 12.61 -9.99 -7.21
N SER A 348 12.73 -10.22 -8.52
CA SER A 348 13.63 -9.41 -9.32
C SER A 348 13.15 -7.94 -9.35
N PRO A 349 14.07 -6.95 -9.39
CA PRO A 349 13.71 -5.53 -9.42
C PRO A 349 12.75 -5.14 -10.54
N ASP A 350 12.96 -5.70 -11.75
CA ASP A 350 12.13 -5.41 -12.91
C ASP A 350 10.70 -5.93 -12.73
N THR A 351 10.50 -7.19 -12.34
CA THR A 351 9.16 -7.74 -12.15
C THR A 351 8.39 -7.03 -11.03
N PHE A 352 9.09 -6.59 -9.97
CA PHE A 352 8.49 -5.74 -8.94
C PHE A 352 8.07 -4.37 -9.47
N MET A 353 8.89 -3.71 -10.31
CA MET A 353 8.50 -2.46 -11.00
C MET A 353 7.25 -2.66 -11.88
N GLY A 354 7.18 -3.77 -12.61
CA GLY A 354 6.03 -4.11 -13.44
C GLY A 354 4.75 -4.32 -12.62
N MET A 355 4.85 -5.05 -11.50
CA MET A 355 3.74 -5.18 -10.54
C MET A 355 3.31 -3.81 -10.01
N MET A 356 4.24 -2.96 -9.58
CA MET A 356 3.93 -1.64 -9.05
C MET A 356 3.16 -0.79 -10.06
N LYS A 357 3.59 -0.75 -11.32
CA LYS A 357 2.87 -0.03 -12.38
C LYS A 357 1.46 -0.59 -12.60
N ALA A 358 1.29 -1.91 -12.58
CA ALA A 358 -0.03 -2.53 -12.67
C ALA A 358 -0.90 -2.13 -11.47
N TYR A 359 -0.36 -2.14 -10.26
CA TYR A 359 -1.11 -1.82 -9.04
C TYR A 359 -1.55 -0.34 -8.99
N TYR A 360 -0.70 0.59 -9.43
CA TYR A 360 -1.07 1.99 -9.61
C TYR A 360 -2.15 2.16 -10.67
N THR A 361 -2.03 1.51 -11.84
CA THR A 361 -3.12 1.48 -12.84
C THR A 361 -4.39 0.85 -12.28
N ALA A 362 -4.30 -0.09 -11.35
CA ALA A 362 -5.45 -0.67 -10.68
C ALA A 362 -6.08 0.27 -9.64
N GLY A 363 -5.35 1.25 -9.11
CA GLY A 363 -5.90 2.32 -8.25
C GLY A 363 -5.08 2.69 -7.03
N ALA A 364 -3.82 2.25 -6.92
CA ALA A 364 -2.95 2.71 -5.86
C ALA A 364 -2.71 4.23 -5.98
N VAL A 365 -2.78 4.94 -4.85
CA VAL A 365 -2.53 6.41 -4.75
C VAL A 365 -1.33 6.75 -3.86
N GLY A 366 -0.55 5.72 -3.55
CA GLY A 366 0.54 5.66 -2.58
C GLY A 366 0.63 4.22 -2.08
N SER A 367 1.58 3.92 -1.19
CA SER A 367 1.76 2.58 -0.63
C SER A 367 2.68 2.60 0.59
N VAL A 368 2.59 1.55 1.39
CA VAL A 368 3.52 1.29 2.50
C VAL A 368 4.59 0.29 2.07
N GLY A 369 5.87 0.67 2.13
CA GLY A 369 6.99 -0.24 1.93
C GLY A 369 7.25 -1.10 3.17
N GLY A 370 6.75 -2.34 3.17
CA GLY A 370 6.91 -3.31 4.26
C GLY A 370 8.26 -4.05 4.19
N TYR A 371 8.98 -4.15 5.31
CA TYR A 371 10.24 -4.93 5.43
C TYR A 371 10.62 -5.24 6.89
N PHE A 372 10.50 -6.49 7.34
CA PHE A 372 10.51 -6.82 8.78
C PHE A 372 11.74 -7.57 9.29
N VAL A 373 12.93 -7.28 8.75
CA VAL A 373 14.20 -7.80 9.31
C VAL A 373 14.64 -6.89 10.47
N CYS A 374 14.39 -7.32 11.71
CA CYS A 374 14.56 -6.49 12.91
C CYS A 374 15.82 -6.79 13.76
N SER A 375 16.73 -7.63 13.27
CA SER A 375 17.94 -8.01 14.02
C SER A 375 19.06 -8.47 13.09
N GLY A 376 20.27 -8.52 13.63
CA GLY A 376 21.45 -9.02 12.92
C GLY A 376 22.16 -7.95 12.08
N PRO A 377 23.25 -8.32 11.38
CA PRO A 377 24.16 -7.37 10.74
C PRO A 377 23.48 -6.47 9.69
N LEU A 378 22.56 -7.03 8.90
CA LEU A 378 21.80 -6.28 7.89
C LEU A 378 20.94 -5.20 8.53
N TRP A 379 20.19 -5.54 9.58
CA TRP A 379 19.38 -4.58 10.33
C TRP A 379 20.24 -3.48 10.95
N GLU A 380 21.37 -3.83 11.57
CA GLU A 380 22.28 -2.84 12.13
C GLU A 380 22.82 -1.88 11.07
N ALA A 381 23.18 -2.39 9.89
CA ALA A 381 23.65 -1.57 8.78
C ALA A 381 22.57 -0.60 8.31
N LEU A 382 21.33 -1.06 8.15
CA LEU A 382 20.16 -0.25 7.77
C LEU A 382 19.85 0.83 8.82
N ASN A 383 19.74 0.44 10.10
CA ASN A 383 19.31 1.32 11.18
C ASN A 383 20.37 2.36 11.57
N TYR A 384 21.65 1.99 11.52
CA TYR A 384 22.77 2.84 11.95
C TYR A 384 23.65 3.35 10.80
N ASN A 385 23.23 3.13 9.55
CA ASN A 385 23.98 3.48 8.34
C ASN A 385 25.42 2.93 8.32
N LYS A 386 25.63 1.69 8.76
CA LYS A 386 26.96 1.05 8.72
C LYS A 386 27.26 0.52 7.31
N PRO A 387 28.55 0.31 6.96
CA PRO A 387 28.92 -0.32 5.70
C PRO A 387 28.22 -1.67 5.48
N ILE A 388 27.71 -1.89 4.26
CA ILE A 388 26.99 -3.10 3.85
C ILE A 388 27.54 -3.71 2.55
N GLY A 389 28.55 -3.07 1.96
CA GLY A 389 29.24 -3.56 0.77
C GLY A 389 28.65 -3.01 -0.54
N ALA A 390 29.05 -3.60 -1.67
CA ALA A 390 28.68 -3.08 -2.99
C ALA A 390 27.29 -3.54 -3.47
N THR A 391 26.67 -4.50 -2.78
CA THR A 391 25.34 -5.04 -3.14
C THR A 391 24.26 -4.23 -2.46
N THR A 392 23.39 -3.57 -3.24
CA THR A 392 22.27 -2.81 -2.69
C THR A 392 21.32 -3.72 -1.88
N PRO A 393 21.00 -3.40 -0.62
CA PRO A 393 20.05 -4.18 0.18
C PRO A 393 18.65 -4.24 -0.44
N THR A 394 17.91 -5.32 -0.20
CA THR A 394 16.54 -5.49 -0.75
C THR A 394 15.60 -4.37 -0.33
N LEU A 395 15.66 -3.92 0.93
CA LEU A 395 14.87 -2.78 1.38
C LEU A 395 15.16 -1.53 0.55
N ILE A 396 16.43 -1.18 0.35
CA ILE A 396 16.80 0.00 -0.45
C ILE A 396 16.34 -0.15 -1.91
N ARG A 397 16.51 -1.32 -2.53
CA ARG A 397 15.98 -1.61 -3.89
C ARG A 397 14.46 -1.46 -3.98
N GLN A 398 13.74 -1.99 -3.00
CA GLN A 398 12.28 -1.89 -2.93
C GLN A 398 11.85 -0.42 -2.84
N LEU A 399 12.47 0.35 -1.95
CA LEU A 399 12.08 1.74 -1.73
C LEU A 399 12.33 2.61 -2.96
N THR A 400 13.42 2.37 -3.69
CA THR A 400 13.72 3.10 -4.93
C THR A 400 12.74 2.76 -6.06
N ILE A 401 12.38 1.48 -6.22
CA ILE A 401 11.37 1.05 -7.22
C ILE A 401 10.00 1.67 -6.92
N GLN A 402 9.57 1.68 -5.66
CA GLN A 402 8.33 2.33 -5.25
C GLN A 402 8.35 3.82 -5.55
N GLY A 403 9.46 4.52 -5.24
CA GLY A 403 9.63 5.95 -5.55
C GLY A 403 9.53 6.25 -7.05
N HIS A 404 10.14 5.42 -7.89
CA HIS A 404 10.05 5.55 -9.35
C HIS A 404 8.63 5.30 -9.89
N ALA A 405 7.95 4.26 -9.43
CA ALA A 405 6.56 4.02 -9.84
C ALA A 405 5.65 5.16 -9.37
N HIS A 406 5.79 5.59 -8.11
CA HIS A 406 5.01 6.71 -7.56
C HIS A 406 5.21 8.01 -8.35
N ALA A 407 6.46 8.33 -8.71
CA ALA A 407 6.77 9.49 -9.52
C ALA A 407 6.15 9.42 -10.92
N LEU A 408 6.21 8.26 -11.60
CA LEU A 408 5.54 8.07 -12.89
C LEU A 408 4.04 8.37 -12.77
N PHE A 409 3.39 7.86 -11.73
CA PHE A 409 1.95 8.07 -11.55
C PHE A 409 1.59 9.46 -11.02
N SER A 410 2.53 10.21 -10.47
CA SER A 410 2.33 11.65 -10.21
C SER A 410 2.09 12.42 -11.52
N HIS A 411 2.69 12.00 -12.64
CA HIS A 411 2.42 12.57 -13.97
C HIS A 411 1.06 12.17 -14.55
N LEU A 412 0.57 11.00 -14.13
CA LEU A 412 -0.62 10.34 -14.66
C LEU A 412 -1.81 10.42 -13.69
N GLU A 413 -1.70 11.24 -12.62
CA GLU A 413 -2.69 11.31 -11.55
C GLU A 413 -4.11 11.62 -12.07
N GLU A 414 -4.22 12.38 -13.16
CA GLU A 414 -5.52 12.66 -13.77
C GLU A 414 -6.30 11.39 -14.16
N TYR A 415 -5.61 10.33 -14.61
CA TYR A 415 -6.25 9.06 -14.98
C TYR A 415 -6.67 8.27 -13.73
N LEU A 416 -5.94 8.41 -12.62
CA LEU A 416 -6.34 7.83 -11.33
C LEU A 416 -7.57 8.56 -10.80
N ARG A 417 -7.57 9.90 -10.84
CA ARG A 417 -8.65 10.72 -10.28
C ARG A 417 -9.93 10.67 -11.11
N LYS A 418 -9.81 10.93 -12.41
CA LYS A 418 -10.94 11.10 -13.33
C LYS A 418 -11.26 9.85 -14.15
N GLY A 419 -10.39 8.83 -14.14
CA GLY A 419 -10.59 7.62 -14.92
C GLY A 419 -11.00 6.43 -14.09
N ASP A 420 -11.80 5.54 -14.67
CA ASP A 420 -12.26 4.32 -14.04
C ASP A 420 -11.47 3.11 -14.54
N LEU A 421 -11.16 2.19 -13.63
CA LEU A 421 -10.56 0.90 -13.99
C LEU A 421 -11.58 0.09 -14.77
N LEU A 422 -11.16 -0.42 -15.92
CA LEU A 422 -12.05 -1.19 -16.78
C LEU A 422 -12.09 -2.67 -16.35
N PRO A 423 -13.27 -3.30 -16.35
CA PRO A 423 -13.47 -4.65 -15.79
C PRO A 423 -12.77 -5.78 -16.57
N GLY A 424 -12.41 -5.55 -17.83
CA GLY A 424 -12.01 -6.63 -18.73
C GLY A 424 -13.19 -7.55 -19.09
N PRO A 425 -13.01 -8.47 -20.06
CA PRO A 425 -14.08 -9.34 -20.55
C PRO A 425 -14.29 -10.61 -19.72
N LYS A 426 -13.37 -10.93 -18.80
CA LYS A 426 -13.41 -12.16 -17.99
C LYS A 426 -13.88 -11.88 -16.58
N LEU A 427 -14.53 -12.88 -15.99
CA LEU A 427 -14.79 -12.93 -14.56
C LEU A 427 -13.50 -13.23 -13.80
N HIS A 428 -13.42 -12.75 -12.56
CA HIS A 428 -12.33 -13.04 -11.65
C HIS A 428 -12.27 -14.55 -11.35
N PRO A 429 -11.10 -15.21 -11.24
CA PRO A 429 -11.04 -16.64 -10.97
C PRO A 429 -11.58 -17.04 -9.59
N TYR A 430 -11.61 -16.11 -8.63
CA TYR A 430 -12.22 -16.35 -7.32
C TYR A 430 -13.70 -16.01 -7.41
N GLN A 431 -14.53 -17.03 -7.22
CA GLN A 431 -15.96 -16.96 -7.37
C GLN A 431 -16.61 -17.28 -6.04
N SER A 432 -17.46 -16.37 -5.56
CA SER A 432 -18.32 -16.62 -4.42
C SER A 432 -19.75 -16.82 -4.90
N TRP A 433 -20.53 -17.61 -4.18
CA TRP A 433 -21.95 -17.81 -4.47
C TRP A 433 -22.79 -16.52 -4.45
N THR A 434 -22.25 -15.44 -3.86
CA THR A 434 -22.97 -14.20 -3.58
C THR A 434 -22.54 -13.02 -4.43
N ASN A 435 -21.31 -13.01 -4.98
CA ASN A 435 -20.78 -11.91 -5.78
C ASN A 435 -19.94 -12.44 -6.95
N ILE A 436 -20.36 -12.06 -8.17
CA ILE A 436 -19.61 -12.26 -9.40
C ILE A 436 -18.83 -10.98 -9.69
N LEU A 437 -17.50 -11.07 -9.71
CA LEU A 437 -16.60 -9.94 -9.91
C LEU A 437 -15.89 -10.04 -11.26
N PRO A 438 -15.64 -8.91 -11.95
CA PRO A 438 -14.75 -8.90 -13.12
C PRO A 438 -13.28 -9.09 -12.71
N ALA A 439 -12.46 -9.63 -13.62
CA ALA A 439 -11.04 -9.86 -13.39
C ALA A 439 -10.21 -8.56 -13.32
N MET A 440 -10.77 -7.43 -13.79
CA MET A 440 -10.11 -6.12 -13.85
C MET A 440 -8.84 -6.10 -14.71
N GLU A 441 -8.75 -7.03 -15.67
CA GLU A 441 -7.67 -7.13 -16.63
C GLU A 441 -8.13 -7.67 -17.98
N PHE A 442 -7.37 -7.37 -19.02
CA PHE A 442 -7.64 -7.77 -20.40
C PHE A 442 -6.72 -8.90 -20.83
N PRO A 443 -7.27 -10.00 -21.41
CA PRO A 443 -6.46 -11.10 -21.86
C PRO A 443 -5.61 -10.67 -23.06
N ALA A 444 -4.30 -10.82 -22.94
CA ALA A 444 -3.39 -10.70 -24.07
C ALA A 444 -3.41 -11.98 -24.91
N GLU A 445 -3.62 -11.84 -26.22
CA GLU A 445 -3.79 -12.97 -27.15
C GLU A 445 -2.56 -13.90 -27.12
N GLY A 446 -2.80 -15.18 -26.84
CA GLY A 446 -1.75 -16.21 -26.76
C GLY A 446 -0.79 -16.09 -25.56
N GLN A 447 -1.01 -15.15 -24.63
CA GLN A 447 -0.12 -14.91 -23.49
C GLN A 447 -0.54 -15.68 -22.24
N THR A 448 -0.53 -17.00 -22.35
CA THR A 448 -0.92 -17.91 -21.26
C THR A 448 -0.01 -19.12 -21.21
N GLN A 449 0.10 -19.75 -20.04
CA GLN A 449 0.74 -21.05 -19.86
C GLN A 449 -0.18 -21.96 -19.03
N GLN A 450 0.00 -23.28 -19.17
CA GLN A 450 -0.67 -24.28 -18.33
C GLN A 450 0.23 -24.64 -17.17
N LEU A 451 -0.30 -24.57 -15.95
CA LEU A 451 0.36 -25.05 -14.74
C LEU A 451 -0.49 -26.14 -14.09
N GLN A 452 0.13 -27.08 -13.39
CA GLN A 452 -0.60 -28.18 -12.78
C GLN A 452 -1.31 -27.75 -11.49
N GLY A 453 -2.63 -27.93 -11.43
CA GLY A 453 -3.41 -27.93 -10.20
C GLY A 453 -3.86 -29.34 -9.81
N ARG A 454 -4.52 -29.48 -8.65
CA ARG A 454 -5.04 -30.76 -8.15
C ARG A 454 -6.03 -31.42 -9.12
N TRP A 455 -6.85 -30.61 -9.78
CA TRP A 455 -7.94 -31.08 -10.65
C TRP A 455 -7.59 -31.06 -12.15
N GLY A 456 -6.33 -30.79 -12.48
CA GLY A 456 -5.84 -30.71 -13.85
C GLY A 456 -5.07 -29.43 -14.15
N PRO A 457 -4.72 -29.19 -15.44
CA PRO A 457 -4.05 -27.99 -15.88
C PRO A 457 -4.90 -26.73 -15.65
N VAL A 458 -4.26 -25.68 -15.14
CA VAL A 458 -4.84 -24.37 -14.90
C VAL A 458 -4.15 -23.36 -15.80
N THR A 459 -4.94 -22.60 -16.55
CA THR A 459 -4.42 -21.56 -17.44
C THR A 459 -4.10 -20.31 -16.64
N VAL A 460 -2.83 -19.90 -16.64
CA VAL A 460 -2.39 -18.65 -16.00
C VAL A 460 -1.82 -17.68 -17.04
N PRO A 461 -2.01 -16.36 -16.85
CA PRO A 461 -1.47 -15.37 -17.76
C PRO A 461 0.06 -15.26 -17.65
N THR A 462 0.71 -15.08 -18.81
CA THR A 462 2.15 -14.77 -18.89
C THR A 462 2.43 -13.31 -19.21
N ALA A 463 1.40 -12.57 -19.64
CA ALA A 463 1.37 -11.12 -19.66
C ALA A 463 0.04 -10.60 -19.09
N ARG A 464 0.09 -9.47 -18.39
CA ARG A 464 -1.04 -8.82 -17.71
C ARG A 464 -1.27 -7.46 -18.37
N VAL A 465 -2.53 -7.14 -18.69
CA VAL A 465 -2.89 -5.84 -19.26
C VAL A 465 -4.05 -5.23 -18.49
N LEU A 466 -3.82 -4.05 -17.91
CA LEU A 466 -4.83 -3.29 -17.18
C LEU A 466 -5.06 -1.97 -17.90
N ALA A 467 -6.28 -1.44 -17.83
CA ALA A 467 -6.61 -0.17 -18.45
C ALA A 467 -7.57 0.67 -17.60
N ARG A 468 -7.31 1.97 -17.55
CA ARG A 468 -8.25 3.00 -17.08
C ARG A 468 -8.72 3.85 -18.23
N LYS A 469 -9.98 4.29 -18.20
CA LYS A 469 -10.53 5.26 -19.16
C LYS A 469 -10.98 6.51 -18.44
N ILE A 470 -10.59 7.69 -18.93
CA ILE A 470 -11.12 8.96 -18.39
C ILE A 470 -12.62 9.04 -18.70
N VAL A 471 -13.43 9.34 -17.69
CA VAL A 471 -14.89 9.45 -17.86
C VAL A 471 -15.21 10.57 -18.85
N GLY A 472 -15.98 10.24 -19.89
CA GLY A 472 -16.39 11.20 -20.93
C GLY A 472 -15.33 11.54 -21.97
N GLU A 473 -14.13 10.98 -21.90
CA GLU A 473 -13.04 11.24 -22.87
C GLU A 473 -12.60 9.95 -23.57
N ASP A 474 -12.21 10.06 -24.85
CA ASP A 474 -11.57 8.96 -25.59
C ASP A 474 -10.06 8.95 -25.31
N ARG A 475 -9.74 8.77 -24.03
CA ARG A 475 -8.38 8.69 -23.48
C ARG A 475 -8.27 7.59 -22.46
N TRP A 476 -7.24 6.76 -22.60
CA TRP A 476 -6.97 5.61 -21.75
C TRP A 476 -5.55 5.66 -21.21
N LEU A 477 -5.39 5.15 -20.00
CA LEU A 477 -4.12 4.73 -19.42
C LEU A 477 -4.06 3.22 -19.49
N VAL A 478 -3.01 2.66 -20.08
CA VAL A 478 -2.87 1.21 -20.26
C VAL A 478 -1.52 0.74 -19.73
N THR A 479 -1.52 -0.26 -18.86
CA THR A 479 -0.30 -0.93 -18.43
C THR A 479 -0.22 -2.32 -19.02
N ALA A 480 0.90 -2.64 -19.67
CA ALA A 480 1.20 -3.97 -20.19
C ALA A 480 2.45 -4.52 -19.51
N TRP A 481 2.33 -5.66 -18.84
CA TRP A 481 3.38 -6.26 -18.01
C TRP A 481 3.64 -7.71 -18.42
N ALA A 482 4.88 -8.04 -18.78
CA ALA A 482 5.31 -9.42 -18.94
C ALA A 482 5.67 -9.98 -17.54
N ASN A 483 4.69 -10.55 -16.84
CA ASN A 483 4.88 -11.06 -15.47
C ASN A 483 5.81 -12.28 -15.41
N VAL A 484 6.02 -12.95 -16.55
CA VAL A 484 7.05 -13.99 -16.73
C VAL A 484 7.74 -13.84 -18.07
N GLY A 485 8.97 -14.36 -18.17
CA GLY A 485 9.75 -14.37 -19.41
C GLY A 485 10.26 -13.00 -19.84
N ASN A 486 10.66 -12.88 -21.11
CA ASN A 486 11.29 -11.67 -21.66
C ASN A 486 10.28 -10.64 -22.17
N ASP A 487 10.74 -9.41 -22.35
CA ASP A 487 10.00 -8.34 -23.01
C ASP A 487 9.51 -8.78 -24.40
N ARG A 488 8.24 -8.52 -24.71
CA ARG A 488 7.59 -8.97 -25.95
C ARG A 488 6.40 -8.10 -26.34
N ASP A 489 6.03 -8.13 -27.60
CA ASP A 489 4.81 -7.48 -28.08
C ASP A 489 3.61 -8.39 -27.83
N VAL A 490 2.52 -7.80 -27.34
CA VAL A 490 1.28 -8.50 -27.02
C VAL A 490 0.11 -7.80 -27.72
N LYS A 491 -0.85 -8.60 -28.18
CA LYS A 491 -2.08 -8.10 -28.79
C LYS A 491 -3.21 -8.15 -27.77
N VAL A 492 -3.98 -7.07 -27.68
CA VAL A 492 -5.06 -6.95 -26.69
C VAL A 492 -6.21 -6.11 -27.22
N LYS A 493 -7.44 -6.45 -26.85
CA LYS A 493 -8.65 -5.65 -27.11
C LYS A 493 -9.15 -5.07 -25.79
N ILE A 494 -9.18 -3.73 -25.70
CA ILE A 494 -9.50 -3.01 -24.45
C ILE A 494 -10.87 -2.32 -24.53
N ASP A 495 -11.09 -1.58 -25.60
CA ASP A 495 -12.34 -0.87 -25.89
C ASP A 495 -12.63 -1.08 -27.38
N ASN A 496 -13.88 -1.32 -27.74
CA ASN A 496 -14.28 -1.59 -29.13
C ASN A 496 -13.84 -0.45 -30.07
N LYS A 497 -13.77 0.79 -29.59
CA LYS A 497 -13.31 1.95 -30.38
C LYS A 497 -11.83 1.89 -30.76
N LEU A 498 -11.02 1.17 -29.99
CA LEU A 498 -9.57 1.08 -30.20
C LEU A 498 -9.16 -0.06 -31.14
N GLY A 499 -10.08 -1.00 -31.42
CA GLY A 499 -9.73 -2.25 -32.08
C GLY A 499 -8.71 -3.07 -31.27
N THR A 500 -7.91 -3.88 -31.97
CA THR A 500 -6.79 -4.60 -31.34
C THR A 500 -5.57 -3.69 -31.28
N LEU A 501 -5.02 -3.52 -30.08
CA LEU A 501 -3.76 -2.81 -29.85
C LEU A 501 -2.61 -3.81 -29.80
N THR A 502 -1.45 -3.40 -30.33
CA THR A 502 -0.16 -4.07 -30.10
C THR A 502 0.63 -3.24 -29.09
N LEU A 503 0.95 -3.83 -27.95
CA LEU A 503 1.66 -3.18 -26.84
C LEU A 503 2.96 -3.93 -26.55
N ARG A 504 4.06 -3.21 -26.28
CA ARG A 504 5.30 -3.82 -25.80
C ARG A 504 5.14 -4.10 -24.30
N ALA A 505 4.86 -5.34 -23.93
CA ALA A 505 4.89 -5.77 -22.53
C ALA A 505 6.34 -6.02 -22.09
N ARG A 506 6.82 -5.25 -21.11
CA ARG A 506 8.17 -5.43 -20.53
C ARG A 506 8.10 -6.12 -19.17
N ARG A 507 9.19 -6.75 -18.73
CA ARG A 507 9.32 -7.30 -17.35
C ARG A 507 9.11 -6.22 -16.30
N ALA A 508 9.65 -5.04 -16.55
CA ALA A 508 9.47 -3.83 -15.76
C ALA A 508 8.13 -3.10 -15.99
N GLY A 509 7.22 -3.69 -16.78
CA GLY A 509 5.97 -3.06 -17.18
C GLY A 509 6.17 -1.90 -18.16
N SER A 510 5.15 -1.65 -18.96
CA SER A 510 5.07 -0.51 -19.87
C SER A 510 3.78 0.24 -19.62
N VAL A 511 3.85 1.56 -19.60
CA VAL A 511 2.71 2.43 -19.36
C VAL A 511 2.47 3.32 -20.57
N TYR A 512 1.31 3.14 -21.17
CA TYR A 512 0.86 3.87 -22.34
C TYR A 512 -0.25 4.84 -21.99
N VAL A 513 -0.20 6.02 -22.60
CA VAL A 513 -1.40 6.82 -22.84
C VAL A 513 -1.89 6.49 -24.24
N VAL A 514 -3.16 6.13 -24.35
CA VAL A 514 -3.83 5.88 -25.62
C VAL A 514 -4.88 6.97 -25.83
N LYS A 515 -4.90 7.60 -26.99
CA LYS A 515 -5.91 8.58 -27.38
C LYS A 515 -6.56 8.15 -28.68
N LEU A 516 -7.86 8.38 -28.83
CA LEU A 516 -8.51 8.25 -30.12
C LEU A 516 -8.47 9.60 -30.84
N VAL A 517 -7.80 9.68 -31.98
CA VAL A 517 -7.71 10.89 -32.80
C VAL A 517 -8.16 10.55 -34.21
N ASN A 518 -9.21 11.20 -34.70
CA ASN A 518 -9.83 10.92 -36.01
C ASN A 518 -10.20 9.44 -36.19
N GLY A 519 -10.69 8.80 -35.13
CA GLY A 519 -11.06 7.38 -35.14
C GLY A 519 -9.88 6.40 -35.11
N LEU A 520 -8.63 6.89 -35.00
CA LEU A 520 -7.44 6.05 -34.95
C LEU A 520 -6.79 6.09 -33.56
N PRO A 521 -6.38 4.93 -33.01
CA PRO A 521 -5.68 4.89 -31.74
C PRO A 521 -4.25 5.42 -31.90
N GLN A 522 -3.89 6.43 -31.11
CA GLN A 522 -2.53 6.93 -30.95
C GLN A 522 -1.99 6.47 -29.60
N LEU A 523 -0.89 5.71 -29.63
CA LEU A 523 -0.26 5.15 -28.44
C LEU A 523 1.02 5.92 -28.13
N THR A 524 1.16 6.38 -26.89
CA THR A 524 2.39 7.02 -26.40
C THR A 524 2.91 6.24 -25.21
N LEU A 525 4.09 5.62 -25.35
CA LEU A 525 4.81 5.02 -24.24
C LEU A 525 5.36 6.14 -23.35
N ILE A 526 4.89 6.22 -22.11
CA ILE A 526 5.25 7.30 -21.18
C ILE A 526 6.59 7.01 -20.49
N ASP A 527 6.84 5.74 -20.19
CA ASP A 527 8.01 5.26 -19.45
C ASP A 527 9.06 4.65 -20.39
N SER A 528 9.63 5.47 -21.28
CA SER A 528 10.61 4.99 -22.29
C SER A 528 11.80 4.23 -21.67
N ASP A 529 12.28 4.67 -20.50
CA ASP A 529 13.15 3.88 -19.63
C ASP A 529 12.29 3.12 -18.60
N ALA A 530 12.29 1.80 -18.65
CA ALA A 530 11.36 0.99 -17.86
C ALA A 530 11.65 1.05 -16.34
N MET A 531 12.91 1.20 -15.96
CA MET A 531 13.35 1.19 -14.55
C MET A 531 13.53 2.61 -14.00
N ASN A 532 13.74 3.60 -14.86
CA ASN A 532 13.70 5.03 -14.51
C ASN A 532 12.62 5.77 -15.34
N PRO A 533 11.34 5.51 -15.07
CA PRO A 533 10.22 5.89 -15.95
C PRO A 533 10.04 7.40 -16.13
N THR A 534 10.57 8.20 -15.22
CA THR A 534 10.42 9.66 -15.24
C THR A 534 11.65 10.39 -15.76
N LYS A 535 12.70 9.68 -16.20
CA LYS A 535 13.98 10.26 -16.64
C LYS A 535 13.84 11.40 -17.64
N PHE A 536 12.86 11.30 -18.53
CA PHE A 536 12.62 12.25 -19.62
C PHE A 536 11.33 13.06 -19.44
N LEU A 537 10.70 12.98 -18.25
CA LEU A 537 9.52 13.76 -17.93
C LEU A 537 9.95 15.04 -17.19
N SER A 538 9.32 16.16 -17.51
CA SER A 538 9.58 17.43 -16.84
C SER A 538 8.87 17.47 -15.48
N PRO A 539 9.48 18.04 -14.42
CA PRO A 539 8.81 18.28 -13.15
C PRO A 539 7.53 19.08 -13.31
#